data_AF-A0A2A9NL21-F1
#
_entry.id   AF-A0A2A9NL21-F1
#
_cell.length_a   1.000
_cell.length_b   1.000
_cell.length_c   1.000
_cell.angle_alpha   90.00
_cell.angle_beta   90.00
_cell.angle_gamma   90.00
#
_symmetry.space_group_name_H-M   'P 1'
#
loop_
_entity.id
_entity.type
_entity.pdbx_description
1 polymer ?
#
loop_
_entity_poly.entity_id
_entity_poly.type
_entity_poly.pdbx_seq_one_letter_code
_entity_poly.pdbx_strand_id
1 'polypeptide(L)'
;MNFVKCLYIIARYMTLIFQIFSLVVLATNFNKVPVPHNACLLWFYTQEFAAVAGLTALEATLIYALHGKNYRIGVLLLLSLTAKSLCNIVFSLLLALDYQGNALCVSEAKPRWILPPTIATFWHQLLIWGLTFRKWSDLHSLSTTAWRIAHIVMRDGTWVMVCILAMGLMIIPYDILIGPITHVAFGVMCPAYSSATCRLILNIQRLGADTSNVSEELTTIAAESTDNA
;
A
#
# COMPACT_ATOMS: atom_id res chain seq x y z
N MET A 1 -15.38 6.60 15.22
CA MET A 1 -15.06 5.56 14.22
C MET A 1 -13.56 5.27 14.31
N ASN A 2 -13.16 4.02 14.62
CA ASN A 2 -11.74 3.69 14.80
C ASN A 2 -10.98 3.90 13.49
N PHE A 3 -9.82 4.58 13.54
CA PHE A 3 -8.97 4.88 12.37
C PHE A 3 -8.72 3.64 11.49
N VAL A 4 -8.48 2.48 12.10
CA VAL A 4 -8.27 1.19 11.41
C VAL A 4 -9.50 0.74 10.60
N LYS A 5 -10.72 0.96 11.12
CA LYS A 5 -11.96 0.63 10.37
C LYS A 5 -12.12 1.55 9.16
N CYS A 6 -11.75 2.83 9.31
CA CYS A 6 -11.75 3.78 8.20
C CYS A 6 -10.78 3.35 7.10
N LEU A 7 -9.52 3.03 7.47
CA LEU A 7 -8.51 2.52 6.52
C LEU A 7 -8.98 1.25 5.80
N TYR A 8 -9.61 0.31 6.51
CA TYR A 8 -10.14 -0.90 5.90
C TYR A 8 -11.23 -0.62 4.86
N ILE A 9 -12.18 0.26 5.18
CA ILE A 9 -13.26 0.65 4.27
C ILE A 9 -12.67 1.35 3.05
N ILE A 10 -11.77 2.32 3.27
CA ILE A 10 -11.11 3.05 2.19
C ILE A 10 -10.36 2.10 1.27
N ALA A 11 -9.47 1.25 1.81
CA ALA A 11 -8.64 0.34 1.01
C ALA A 11 -9.47 -0.63 0.17
N ARG A 12 -10.58 -1.15 0.72
CA ARG A 12 -11.44 -2.12 0.04
C ARG A 12 -12.38 -1.47 -0.97
N TYR A 13 -13.18 -0.50 -0.54
CA TYR A 13 -14.26 0.04 -1.37
C TYR A 13 -13.75 1.01 -2.43
N MET A 14 -12.70 1.80 -2.15
CA MET A 14 -12.12 2.68 -3.17
C MET A 14 -11.58 1.89 -4.35
N THR A 15 -10.86 0.79 -4.08
CA THR A 15 -10.31 -0.09 -5.12
C THR A 15 -11.41 -0.73 -5.96
N LEU A 16 -12.48 -1.22 -5.32
CA LEU A 16 -13.61 -1.83 -6.03
C LEU A 16 -14.35 -0.80 -6.91
N ILE A 17 -14.65 0.38 -6.37
CA ILE A 17 -15.30 1.46 -7.12
C ILE A 17 -14.44 1.85 -8.32
N PHE A 18 -13.14 1.99 -8.11
CA PHE A 18 -12.19 2.31 -9.18
C PHE A 18 -12.13 1.24 -10.29
N GLN A 19 -12.14 -0.04 -9.93
CA GLN A 19 -12.15 -1.14 -10.91
C GLN A 19 -13.45 -1.19 -11.71
N ILE A 20 -14.61 -1.02 -11.05
CA ILE A 20 -15.92 -0.93 -11.71
C ILE A 20 -15.94 0.27 -12.65
N PHE A 21 -15.51 1.45 -12.18
CA PHE A 21 -15.42 2.64 -12.99
C PHE A 21 -14.53 2.43 -14.22
N SER A 22 -13.34 1.86 -14.03
CA SER A 22 -12.40 1.57 -15.12
C SER A 22 -13.00 0.62 -16.16
N LEU A 23 -13.72 -0.42 -15.72
CA LEU A 23 -14.40 -1.36 -16.60
C LEU A 23 -15.55 -0.70 -17.37
N VAL A 24 -16.34 0.16 -16.73
CA VAL A 24 -17.42 0.92 -17.37
C VAL A 24 -16.86 1.89 -18.41
N VAL A 25 -15.80 2.64 -18.09
CA VAL A 25 -15.15 3.58 -19.03
C VAL A 25 -14.62 2.82 -20.24
N LEU A 26 -13.93 1.70 -20.02
CA LEU A 26 -13.41 0.84 -21.09
C LEU A 26 -14.55 0.30 -21.98
N ALA A 27 -15.65 -0.16 -21.39
CA ALA A 27 -16.78 -0.72 -22.12
C ALA A 27 -17.67 0.32 -22.84
N THR A 28 -17.58 1.60 -22.49
CA THR A 28 -18.48 2.63 -23.03
C THR A 28 -17.75 3.64 -23.90
N ASN A 29 -16.71 4.26 -23.37
CA ASN A 29 -16.02 5.37 -24.01
C ASN A 29 -14.94 4.90 -24.98
N PHE A 30 -14.26 3.80 -24.67
CA PHE A 30 -13.15 3.29 -25.49
C PHE A 30 -13.59 2.33 -26.60
N ASN A 31 -14.89 2.11 -26.77
CA ASN A 31 -15.44 1.35 -27.90
C ASN A 31 -15.50 2.14 -29.21
N LYS A 32 -15.18 3.45 -29.20
CA LYS A 32 -15.14 4.30 -30.40
C LYS A 32 -13.75 4.92 -30.56
N VAL A 33 -13.09 4.63 -31.68
CA VAL A 33 -11.79 5.21 -32.06
C VAL A 33 -12.05 6.33 -33.07
N PRO A 34 -11.43 7.52 -32.95
CA PRO A 34 -10.42 7.92 -31.96
C PRO A 34 -10.99 8.35 -30.60
N VAL A 35 -10.31 7.99 -29.51
CA VAL A 35 -10.68 8.44 -28.17
C VAL A 35 -10.20 9.88 -27.96
N PRO A 36 -11.01 10.79 -27.39
CA PRO A 36 -10.58 12.16 -27.12
C PRO A 36 -9.44 12.20 -26.10
N HIS A 37 -8.42 13.01 -26.37
CA HIS A 37 -7.20 13.12 -25.57
C HIS A 37 -7.48 13.38 -24.07
N ASN A 38 -8.42 14.27 -23.76
CA ASN A 38 -8.80 14.59 -22.38
C ASN A 38 -9.38 13.38 -21.62
N ALA A 39 -10.08 12.47 -22.30
CA ALA A 39 -10.62 11.27 -21.67
C ALA A 39 -9.52 10.24 -21.37
N CYS A 40 -8.55 10.08 -22.29
CA CYS A 40 -7.37 9.24 -22.04
C CYS A 40 -6.57 9.75 -20.84
N LEU A 41 -6.31 11.06 -20.79
CA LEU A 41 -5.56 11.71 -19.72
C LEU A 41 -6.29 11.55 -18.37
N LEU A 42 -7.58 11.88 -18.31
CA LEU A 42 -8.39 11.72 -17.10
C LEU A 42 -8.39 10.26 -16.60
N TRP A 43 -8.55 9.32 -17.52
CA TRP A 43 -8.53 7.90 -17.18
C TRP A 43 -7.18 7.47 -16.61
N PHE A 44 -6.07 7.82 -17.27
CA PHE A 44 -4.71 7.55 -16.78
C PHE A 44 -4.50 8.09 -15.35
N TYR A 45 -4.86 9.36 -15.10
CA TYR A 45 -4.77 9.98 -13.78
C TYR A 45 -5.60 9.25 -12.73
N THR A 46 -6.78 8.78 -13.11
CA THR A 46 -7.65 8.04 -12.21
C THR A 46 -6.98 6.71 -11.80
N GLN A 47 -6.28 6.04 -12.73
CA GLN A 47 -5.54 4.81 -12.43
C GLN A 47 -4.33 5.04 -11.54
N GLU A 48 -3.53 6.06 -11.87
CA GLU A 48 -2.37 6.43 -11.09
C GLU A 48 -2.76 6.83 -9.67
N PHE A 49 -3.78 7.67 -9.51
CA PHE A 49 -4.29 8.10 -8.21
C PHE A 49 -4.76 6.90 -7.38
N ALA A 50 -5.53 5.98 -7.97
CA ALA A 50 -6.00 4.79 -7.27
C ALA A 50 -4.84 3.90 -6.79
N ALA A 51 -3.82 3.72 -7.63
CA ALA A 51 -2.64 2.93 -7.28
C ALA A 51 -1.82 3.58 -6.16
N VAL A 52 -1.56 4.89 -6.25
CA VAL A 52 -0.83 5.66 -5.23
C VAL A 52 -1.60 5.68 -3.92
N ALA A 53 -2.92 5.89 -3.96
CA ALA A 53 -3.78 5.87 -2.76
C ALA A 53 -3.78 4.48 -2.10
N GLY A 54 -3.90 3.41 -2.90
CA GLY A 54 -3.84 2.03 -2.41
C GLY A 54 -2.51 1.68 -1.74
N LEU A 55 -1.40 2.06 -2.37
CA LEU A 55 -0.06 1.89 -1.80
C LEU A 55 0.14 2.72 -0.52
N THR A 56 -0.34 3.97 -0.51
CA THR A 56 -0.26 4.84 0.67
C THR A 56 -1.06 4.27 1.84
N ALA A 57 -2.24 3.70 1.58
CA ALA A 57 -3.05 3.04 2.61
C ALA A 57 -2.36 1.79 3.19
N LEU A 58 -1.68 1.01 2.34
CA LEU A 58 -0.87 -0.14 2.74
C LEU A 58 0.29 0.29 3.65
N GLU A 59 1.07 1.29 3.23
CA GLU A 59 2.19 1.83 4.01
C GLU A 59 1.73 2.45 5.31
N ALA A 60 0.65 3.25 5.30
CA ALA A 60 0.06 3.82 6.51
C ALA A 60 -0.36 2.72 7.52
N THR A 61 -0.89 1.60 7.04
CA THR A 61 -1.23 0.44 7.87
C THR A 61 0.02 -0.21 8.48
N LEU A 62 1.09 -0.37 7.69
CA LEU A 62 2.38 -0.88 8.18
C LEU A 62 3.01 0.05 9.23
N ILE A 63 2.98 1.36 8.99
CA ILE A 63 3.47 2.37 9.93
C ILE A 63 2.66 2.31 11.23
N TYR A 64 1.33 2.23 11.14
CA TYR A 64 0.46 2.10 12.31
C TYR A 64 0.80 0.84 13.12
N ALA A 65 1.00 -0.30 12.47
CA ALA A 65 1.42 -1.54 13.12
C ALA A 65 2.79 -1.41 13.80
N LEU A 66 3.70 -0.64 13.19
CA LEU A 66 5.06 -0.46 13.73
C LEU A 66 5.11 0.59 14.85
N HIS A 67 4.21 1.57 14.86
CA HIS A 67 4.24 2.73 15.75
C HIS A 67 4.12 2.37 17.24
N GLY A 68 3.41 1.28 17.58
CA GLY A 68 2.82 0.98 18.90
C GLY A 68 3.69 1.01 20.16
N LYS A 69 4.96 1.45 20.11
CA LYS A 69 5.78 1.71 21.30
C LYS A 69 6.76 2.88 21.19
N ASN A 70 7.07 3.38 19.98
CA ASN A 70 8.12 4.39 19.80
C ASN A 70 7.66 5.52 18.87
N TYR A 71 7.31 6.66 19.48
CA TYR A 71 6.84 7.85 18.78
C TYR A 71 7.85 8.37 17.74
N ARG A 72 9.16 8.31 18.04
CA ARG A 72 10.22 8.81 17.15
C ARG A 72 10.26 8.06 15.81
N ILE A 73 10.11 6.74 15.85
CA ILE A 73 10.09 5.90 14.64
C ILE A 73 8.85 6.23 13.81
N GLY A 74 7.70 6.43 14.46
CA GLY A 74 6.48 6.85 13.79
C GLY A 74 6.59 8.18 13.05
N VAL A 75 7.13 9.20 13.73
CA VAL A 75 7.32 10.52 13.13
C VAL A 75 8.28 10.45 11.93
N LEU A 76 9.38 9.69 12.05
CA LEU A 76 10.31 9.49 10.94
C LEU A 76 9.64 8.82 9.73
N LEU A 77 8.85 7.78 9.99
CA LEU A 77 8.11 7.07 8.95
C LEU A 77 7.03 7.94 8.30
N LEU A 78 6.30 8.71 9.10
CA LEU A 78 5.28 9.64 8.61
C LEU A 78 5.92 10.74 7.76
N LEU A 79 7.05 11.32 8.20
CA LEU A 79 7.79 12.30 7.44
C LEU A 79 8.28 11.72 6.10
N SER A 80 8.85 10.50 6.14
CA SER A 80 9.28 9.79 4.92
C SER A 80 8.11 9.53 3.97
N LEU A 81 6.95 9.12 4.49
CA LEU A 81 5.73 8.92 3.71
C LEU A 81 5.26 10.22 3.07
N THR A 82 5.24 11.33 3.82
CA THR A 82 4.87 12.64 3.26
C THR A 82 5.83 13.11 2.17
N ALA A 83 7.13 12.89 2.33
CA ALA A 83 8.13 13.22 1.32
C ALA A 83 7.94 12.35 0.05
N LYS A 84 7.66 11.05 0.22
CA LYS A 84 7.35 10.13 -0.88
C LYS A 84 6.08 10.58 -1.63
N SER A 85 5.02 10.90 -0.91
CA SER A 85 3.76 11.35 -1.50
C SER A 85 3.91 12.66 -2.26
N LEU A 86 4.68 13.62 -1.72
CA LEU A 86 4.99 14.86 -2.42
C LEU A 86 5.81 14.61 -3.68
N CYS A 87 6.80 13.72 -3.61
CA CYS A 87 7.57 13.27 -4.77
C CYS A 87 6.65 12.71 -5.86
N ASN A 88 5.77 11.76 -5.51
CA ASN A 88 4.80 11.19 -6.44
C ASN A 88 3.94 12.28 -7.08
N ILE A 89 3.33 13.17 -6.29
CA ILE A 89 2.48 14.26 -6.82
C ILE A 89 3.24 15.15 -7.81
N VAL A 90 4.46 15.57 -7.47
CA VAL A 90 5.27 16.43 -8.34
C VAL A 90 5.59 15.72 -9.65
N PHE A 91 6.03 14.46 -9.61
CA PHE A 91 6.34 13.71 -10.83
C PHE A 91 5.11 13.35 -11.65
N SER A 92 3.95 13.07 -11.02
CA SER A 92 2.67 12.87 -11.72
C SER A 92 2.22 14.14 -12.47
N LEU A 93 2.44 15.33 -11.88
CA LEU A 93 2.17 16.61 -12.54
C LEU A 93 3.12 16.87 -13.71
N LEU A 94 4.42 16.59 -13.54
CA LEU A 94 5.39 16.69 -14.64
C LEU A 94 5.06 15.73 -15.79
N LEU A 95 4.65 14.51 -15.45
CA LEU A 95 4.17 13.53 -16.41
C LEU A 95 2.90 14.02 -17.15
N ALA A 96 2.04 14.80 -16.48
CA ALA A 96 0.85 15.42 -17.09
C ALA A 96 1.20 16.37 -18.21
N LEU A 97 2.16 17.24 -17.92
CA LEU A 97 2.57 18.31 -18.82
C LEU A 97 3.26 17.75 -20.07
N ASP A 98 3.92 16.61 -19.94
CA ASP A 98 4.65 15.93 -21.03
C ASP A 98 3.82 14.80 -21.69
N TYR A 99 2.56 14.60 -21.27
CA TYR A 99 1.74 13.49 -21.75
C TYR A 99 1.33 13.70 -23.22
N GLN A 100 1.96 12.95 -24.12
CA GLN A 100 1.55 12.82 -25.51
C GLN A 100 0.92 11.43 -25.70
N GLY A 101 -0.41 11.40 -25.72
CA GLY A 101 -1.19 10.17 -25.87
C GLY A 101 -1.69 9.97 -27.29
N ASN A 102 -1.54 8.75 -27.80
CA ASN A 102 -2.11 8.32 -29.08
C ASN A 102 -3.64 8.18 -29.03
N ALA A 103 -4.26 8.02 -30.20
CA ALA A 103 -5.70 7.74 -30.34
C ALA A 103 -6.19 6.46 -29.62
N LEU A 104 -5.25 5.60 -29.20
CA LEU A 104 -5.47 4.38 -28.41
C LEU A 104 -5.22 4.58 -26.91
N CYS A 105 -5.07 5.82 -26.43
CA CYS A 105 -4.68 6.15 -25.05
C CYS A 105 -3.35 5.53 -24.58
N VAL A 106 -2.49 5.13 -25.52
CA VAL A 106 -1.14 4.66 -25.22
C VAL A 106 -0.22 5.87 -25.15
N SER A 107 0.50 6.03 -24.05
CA SER A 107 1.48 7.10 -23.88
C SER A 107 2.67 6.83 -24.80
N GLU A 108 3.07 7.79 -25.63
CA GLU A 108 4.34 7.70 -26.37
C GLU A 108 5.51 8.34 -25.59
N ALA A 109 5.19 8.98 -24.45
CA ALA A 109 6.15 9.72 -23.67
C ALA A 109 7.23 8.78 -23.10
N LYS A 110 8.48 9.27 -23.09
CA LYS A 110 9.60 8.48 -22.58
C LYS A 110 9.45 8.27 -21.06
N PRO A 111 9.81 7.10 -20.53
CA PRO A 111 9.60 6.73 -19.13
C PRO A 111 10.49 7.46 -18.10
N ARG A 112 11.12 8.58 -18.48
CA ARG A 112 12.10 9.29 -17.65
C ARG A 112 11.48 9.80 -16.35
N TRP A 113 10.23 10.22 -16.37
CA TRP A 113 9.53 10.74 -15.19
C TRP A 113 8.98 9.64 -14.27
N ILE A 114 8.92 8.38 -14.72
CA ILE A 114 8.42 7.24 -13.94
C ILE A 114 9.51 6.64 -13.04
N LEU A 115 10.78 6.78 -13.42
CA LEU A 115 11.91 6.23 -12.66
C LEU A 115 12.05 6.84 -11.26
N PRO A 116 12.04 8.18 -11.07
CA PRO A 116 12.17 8.77 -9.73
C PRO A 116 11.13 8.33 -8.70
N PRO A 117 9.80 8.35 -8.97
CA PRO A 117 8.80 7.89 -8.00
C PRO A 117 8.91 6.39 -7.71
N THR A 118 9.33 5.60 -8.70
CA THR A 118 9.59 4.16 -8.52
C THR A 118 10.75 3.92 -7.57
N ILE A 119 11.88 4.61 -7.76
CA ILE A 119 13.05 4.54 -6.86
C ILE A 119 12.68 5.01 -5.45
N ALA A 120 11.93 6.12 -5.33
CA ALA A 120 11.48 6.63 -4.04
C ALA A 120 10.58 5.62 -3.32
N THR A 121 9.70 4.92 -4.06
CA THR A 121 8.85 3.85 -3.53
C THR A 121 9.68 2.66 -3.05
N PHE A 122 10.66 2.20 -3.84
CA PHE A 122 11.58 1.14 -3.44
C PHE A 122 12.35 1.49 -2.16
N TRP A 123 12.91 2.69 -2.11
CA TRP A 123 13.65 3.17 -0.96
C TRP A 123 12.76 3.22 0.30
N HIS A 124 11.54 3.75 0.17
CA HIS A 124 10.60 3.82 1.28
C HIS A 124 10.18 2.43 1.77
N GLN A 125 9.90 1.49 0.85
CA GLN A 125 9.57 0.11 1.20
C GLN A 125 10.74 -0.59 1.90
N LEU A 126 11.99 -0.36 1.46
CA LEU A 126 13.20 -0.88 2.11
C LEU A 126 13.38 -0.30 3.52
N LEU A 127 13.07 0.98 3.70
CA LEU A 127 13.11 1.63 5.00
C LEU A 127 12.07 1.05 5.97
N ILE A 128 10.82 0.86 5.54
CA ILE A 128 9.78 0.19 6.36
C ILE A 128 10.21 -1.23 6.72
N TRP A 129 10.69 -1.99 5.73
CA TRP A 129 11.10 -3.37 5.92
C TRP A 129 12.29 -3.49 6.88
N GLY A 130 13.32 -2.65 6.71
CA GLY A 130 14.49 -2.63 7.59
C GLY A 130 14.15 -2.27 9.03
N LEU A 131 13.26 -1.28 9.25
CA LEU A 131 12.78 -0.95 10.59
C LEU A 131 11.92 -2.05 11.20
N THR A 132 11.11 -2.73 10.39
CA THR A 132 10.31 -3.89 10.81
C THR A 132 11.21 -5.05 11.22
N PHE A 133 12.24 -5.33 10.43
CA PHE A 133 13.23 -6.38 10.71
C PHE A 133 14.01 -6.07 11.99
N ARG A 134 14.49 -4.84 12.16
CA ARG A 134 15.17 -4.41 13.39
C ARG A 134 14.27 -4.58 14.61
N LYS A 135 13.02 -4.11 14.53
CA LYS A 135 12.04 -4.25 15.63
C LYS A 135 11.75 -5.72 15.94
N TRP A 136 11.65 -6.58 14.92
CA TRP A 136 11.47 -8.01 15.09
C TRP A 136 12.66 -8.66 15.81
N SER A 137 13.88 -8.31 15.42
CA SER A 137 15.11 -8.75 16.08
C SER A 137 15.15 -8.33 17.56
N ASP A 138 14.81 -7.08 17.86
CA ASP A 138 14.79 -6.54 19.23
C ASP A 138 13.72 -7.22 20.11
N LEU A 139 12.58 -7.60 19.52
CA LEU A 139 11.46 -8.23 20.24
C LEU A 139 11.66 -9.73 20.51
N HIS A 140 12.57 -10.39 19.79
CA HIS A 140 12.87 -11.81 19.96
C HIS A 140 13.30 -12.16 21.41
N SER A 141 13.84 -11.20 22.16
CA SER A 141 14.33 -11.43 23.53
C SER A 141 13.34 -11.10 24.66
N LEU A 142 12.22 -10.41 24.39
CA LEU A 142 11.44 -9.74 25.46
C LEU A 142 10.05 -10.32 25.73
N SER A 143 9.30 -10.79 24.73
CA SER A 143 7.96 -11.36 24.97
C SER A 143 7.43 -12.19 23.80
N THR A 144 6.79 -13.33 24.11
CA THR A 144 6.21 -14.25 23.11
C THR A 144 5.05 -13.61 22.33
N THR A 145 4.21 -12.80 22.98
CA THR A 145 3.06 -12.14 22.34
C THR A 145 3.50 -11.07 21.34
N ALA A 146 4.39 -10.15 21.73
CA ALA A 146 4.85 -9.11 20.82
C ALA A 146 5.70 -9.69 19.67
N TRP A 147 6.43 -10.78 19.92
CA TRP A 147 7.12 -11.53 18.88
C TRP A 147 6.16 -12.11 17.84
N ARG A 148 5.03 -12.69 18.25
CA ARG A 148 4.01 -13.23 17.33
C ARG A 148 3.41 -12.13 16.43
N ILE A 149 3.14 -10.96 16.99
CA ILE A 149 2.67 -9.79 16.23
C ILE A 149 3.72 -9.35 15.22
N ALA A 150 4.97 -9.15 15.67
CA ALA A 150 6.07 -8.74 14.82
C ALA A 150 6.34 -9.75 13.69
N HIS A 151 6.25 -11.05 13.98
CA HIS A 151 6.43 -12.11 13.00
C HIS A 151 5.36 -12.06 11.89
N ILE A 152 4.08 -11.88 12.24
CA ILE A 152 3.01 -11.77 11.24
C ILE A 152 3.18 -10.52 10.37
N VAL A 153 3.48 -9.37 10.99
CA VAL A 153 3.72 -8.12 10.26
C VAL A 153 4.95 -8.23 9.35
N MET A 154 6.02 -8.86 9.82
CA MET A 154 7.25 -9.07 9.05
C MET A 154 7.01 -10.02 7.86
N ARG A 155 6.32 -11.15 8.08
CA ARG A 155 5.97 -12.09 7.01
C ARG A 155 5.12 -11.40 5.95
N ASP A 156 4.04 -10.75 6.35
CA ASP A 156 3.10 -10.10 5.42
C ASP A 156 3.76 -8.89 4.73
N GLY A 157 4.58 -8.11 5.45
CA GLY A 157 5.37 -7.01 4.89
C GLY A 157 6.44 -7.46 3.90
N THR A 158 7.01 -8.66 4.09
CA THR A 158 7.97 -9.25 3.14
C THR A 158 7.27 -9.69 1.86
N TRP A 159 6.09 -10.30 1.95
CA TRP A 159 5.29 -10.60 0.75
C TRP A 159 4.97 -9.34 -0.05
N VAL A 160 4.60 -8.25 0.63
CA VAL A 160 4.36 -6.95 0.00
C VAL A 160 5.62 -6.43 -0.71
N MET A 161 6.77 -6.45 -0.03
CA MET A 161 8.06 -6.05 -0.60
C MET A 161 8.40 -6.86 -1.87
N VAL A 162 8.29 -8.20 -1.78
CA VAL A 162 8.57 -9.10 -2.90
C VAL A 162 7.63 -8.81 -4.06
N CYS A 163 6.34 -8.58 -3.80
CA CYS A 163 5.38 -8.20 -4.85
C CYS A 163 5.76 -6.88 -5.51
N ILE A 164 6.07 -5.82 -4.74
CA ILE A 164 6.47 -4.52 -5.30
C ILE A 164 7.76 -4.65 -6.13
N LEU A 165 8.74 -5.41 -5.66
CA LEU A 165 9.97 -5.70 -6.38
C LEU A 165 9.72 -6.46 -7.68
N ALA A 166 8.95 -7.54 -7.63
CA ALA A 166 8.60 -8.31 -8.82
C ALA A 166 7.84 -7.45 -9.83
N MET A 167 6.89 -6.63 -9.38
CA MET A 167 6.15 -5.72 -10.26
C MET A 167 7.07 -4.67 -10.88
N GLY A 168 7.95 -4.02 -10.12
CA GLY A 168 8.91 -3.06 -10.67
C GLY A 168 9.88 -3.71 -11.66
N LEU A 169 10.42 -4.88 -11.34
CA LEU A 169 11.33 -5.64 -12.21
C LEU A 169 10.65 -6.15 -13.48
N MET A 170 9.33 -6.32 -13.49
CA MET A 170 8.58 -6.71 -14.69
C MET A 170 8.15 -5.49 -15.49
N ILE A 171 7.61 -4.45 -14.84
CA ILE A 171 7.05 -3.27 -15.51
C ILE A 171 8.16 -2.44 -16.19
N ILE A 172 9.27 -2.16 -15.51
CA ILE A 172 10.33 -1.30 -16.05
C ILE A 172 10.92 -1.84 -17.37
N PRO A 173 11.42 -3.09 -17.46
CA PRO A 173 11.98 -3.57 -18.72
C PRO A 173 10.90 -3.76 -19.78
N TYR A 174 9.67 -4.12 -19.40
CA TYR A 174 8.56 -4.24 -20.35
C TYR A 174 8.28 -2.90 -21.04
N ASP A 175 8.20 -1.83 -20.24
CA ASP A 175 7.94 -0.47 -20.71
C ASP A 175 9.07 0.04 -21.63
N ILE A 176 10.32 -0.35 -21.36
CA ILE A 176 11.49 0.01 -22.17
C ILE A 176 11.55 -0.80 -23.49
N LEU A 177 11.21 -2.09 -23.47
CA LEU A 177 11.47 -3.02 -24.58
C LEU A 177 10.30 -3.18 -25.55
N ILE A 178 9.06 -3.28 -25.04
CA ILE A 178 7.88 -3.65 -25.82
C ILE A 178 6.95 -2.44 -26.02
N GLY A 179 6.95 -1.52 -25.05
CA GLY A 179 6.11 -0.34 -25.03
C GLY A 179 5.14 -0.34 -23.84
N PRO A 180 4.47 0.80 -23.60
CA PRO A 180 3.74 1.02 -22.35
C PRO A 180 2.45 0.21 -22.30
N ILE A 181 2.40 -0.75 -21.37
CA ILE A 181 1.16 -1.45 -20.96
C ILE A 181 0.84 -1.05 -19.52
N THR A 182 0.67 0.24 -19.32
CA THR A 182 0.34 0.83 -18.02
C THR A 182 -1.00 0.30 -17.49
N HIS A 183 -1.97 0.07 -18.38
CA HIS A 183 -3.34 -0.32 -18.04
C HIS A 183 -3.41 -1.69 -17.36
N VAL A 184 -2.63 -2.67 -17.85
CA VAL A 184 -2.60 -4.03 -17.26
C VAL A 184 -1.86 -3.99 -15.92
N ALA A 185 -0.79 -3.21 -15.84
CA ALA A 185 -0.02 -3.05 -14.60
C ALA A 185 -0.90 -2.48 -13.47
N PHE A 186 -1.65 -1.41 -13.73
CA PHE A 186 -2.60 -0.85 -12.74
C PHE A 186 -3.74 -1.81 -12.40
N GLY A 187 -4.25 -2.54 -13.39
CA GLY A 187 -5.27 -3.57 -13.20
C GLY A 187 -4.85 -4.65 -12.19
N VAL A 188 -3.57 -5.01 -12.16
CA VAL A 188 -3.02 -6.00 -11.22
C VAL A 188 -2.58 -5.38 -9.90
N MET A 189 -1.93 -4.21 -9.92
CA MET A 189 -1.38 -3.55 -8.73
C MET A 189 -2.46 -3.15 -7.73
N CYS A 190 -3.52 -2.48 -8.18
CA CYS A 190 -4.58 -1.97 -7.31
C CYS A 190 -5.25 -3.07 -6.45
N PRO A 191 -5.73 -4.20 -7.00
CA PRO A 191 -6.32 -5.27 -6.20
C PRO A 191 -5.28 -5.98 -5.32
N ALA A 192 -4.02 -6.07 -5.76
CA ALA A 192 -2.95 -6.64 -4.93
C ALA A 192 -2.70 -5.79 -3.67
N TYR A 193 -2.59 -4.46 -3.81
CA TYR A 193 -2.44 -3.55 -2.67
C TYR A 193 -3.66 -3.58 -1.75
N SER A 194 -4.87 -3.59 -2.30
CA SER A 194 -6.10 -3.69 -1.52
C SER A 194 -6.17 -4.99 -0.71
N SER A 195 -5.91 -6.13 -1.36
CA SER A 195 -5.91 -7.45 -0.72
C SER A 195 -4.86 -7.54 0.39
N ALA A 196 -3.63 -7.06 0.13
CA ALA A 196 -2.57 -7.02 1.12
C ALA A 196 -2.93 -6.13 2.32
N THR A 197 -3.48 -4.94 2.07
CA THR A 197 -3.91 -4.01 3.13
C THR A 197 -5.01 -4.62 3.99
N CYS A 198 -6.04 -5.21 3.37
CA CYS A 198 -7.13 -5.87 4.08
C CYS A 198 -6.64 -7.04 4.94
N ARG A 199 -5.77 -7.91 4.40
CA ARG A 199 -5.19 -9.03 5.15
C ARG A 199 -4.39 -8.54 6.35
N LEU A 200 -3.56 -7.52 6.16
CA LEU A 200 -2.75 -6.94 7.23
C LEU A 200 -3.64 -6.37 8.34
N ILE A 201 -4.67 -5.59 7.99
CA ILE A 201 -5.60 -5.02 8.98
C ILE A 201 -6.32 -6.12 9.76
N LEU A 202 -6.85 -7.15 9.08
CA LEU A 202 -7.55 -8.26 9.75
C LEU A 202 -6.62 -9.02 10.70
N ASN A 203 -5.37 -9.25 10.29
CA ASN A 203 -4.37 -9.90 11.12
C ASN A 203 -4.03 -9.07 12.37
N ILE A 204 -3.86 -7.75 12.23
CA ILE A 204 -3.62 -6.84 13.36
C ILE A 204 -4.82 -6.84 14.32
N GLN A 205 -6.05 -6.80 13.80
CA GLN A 205 -7.26 -6.79 14.63
C GLN A 205 -7.43 -8.09 15.41
N ARG A 206 -7.19 -9.24 14.77
CA ARG A 206 -7.26 -10.55 15.43
C ARG A 206 -6.30 -10.65 16.61
N LEU A 207 -5.07 -10.16 16.44
CA LEU A 207 -4.06 -10.14 17.49
C LEU A 207 -4.43 -9.23 18.67
N GLY A 208 -5.09 -8.10 18.38
CA GLY A 208 -5.60 -7.18 19.41
C GLY A 208 -6.70 -7.83 20.26
N ALA A 209 -7.61 -8.58 19.63
CA ALA A 209 -8.67 -9.31 20.34
C ALA A 209 -8.11 -10.42 21.23
N ASP A 210 -7.17 -11.22 20.72
CA ASP A 210 -6.53 -12.30 21.49
C ASP A 210 -5.80 -11.75 22.73
N THR A 211 -5.15 -10.59 22.61
CA THR A 211 -4.43 -9.96 23.73
C THR A 211 -5.39 -9.44 24.81
N SER A 212 -6.55 -8.89 24.40
CA SER A 212 -7.57 -8.41 25.33
C SER A 212 -8.14 -9.55 26.18
N ASN A 213 -8.45 -10.69 25.56
CA ASN A 213 -9.03 -11.84 26.25
C ASN A 213 -8.05 -12.47 27.26
N VAL A 214 -6.76 -12.55 26.92
CA VAL A 214 -5.73 -13.06 27.84
C VAL A 214 -5.55 -12.14 29.04
N SER A 215 -5.63 -10.82 28.83
CA SER A 215 -5.56 -9.87 29.95
C SER A 215 -6.76 -10.03 30.89
N GLU A 216 -7.95 -10.29 30.34
CA GLU A 216 -9.17 -10.49 31.12
C GLU A 216 -9.11 -11.78 31.95
N GLU A 217 -8.70 -12.91 31.33
CA GLU A 217 -8.50 -14.19 32.04
C GLU A 217 -7.48 -14.09 33.19
N LEU A 218 -6.36 -13.37 33.00
CA LEU A 218 -5.38 -13.18 34.07
C LEU A 218 -5.94 -12.39 35.26
N THR A 219 -6.78 -11.38 35.01
CA THR A 219 -7.46 -10.64 36.09
C THR A 219 -8.47 -11.50 36.84
N THR A 220 -9.19 -12.39 36.16
CA THR A 220 -10.15 -13.29 36.81
C THR A 220 -9.45 -14.29 37.72
N ILE A 221 -8.35 -14.89 37.27
CA ILE A 221 -7.55 -15.84 38.07
C ILE A 221 -6.94 -15.13 39.31
N ALA A 222 -6.46 -13.89 39.16
CA ALA A 222 -5.93 -13.13 40.28
C ALA A 222 -7.02 -12.81 41.32
N ALA A 223 -8.24 -12.46 40.90
CA ALA A 223 -9.35 -12.21 41.79
C ALA A 223 -9.75 -13.46 42.60
N GLU A 224 -9.88 -14.63 41.96
CA GLU A 224 -10.22 -15.88 42.64
C GLU A 224 -9.15 -16.35 43.65
N SER A 225 -7.89 -16.01 43.41
CA SER A 225 -6.80 -16.34 44.35
C SER A 225 -6.83 -15.51 45.64
N THR A 226 -7.53 -14.36 45.65
CA THR A 226 -7.57 -13.44 46.79
C THR A 226 -8.72 -13.76 47.75
N ASP A 227 -9.82 -14.36 47.25
CA ASP A 227 -10.99 -14.73 48.08
C ASP A 227 -10.81 -16.04 48.87
N ASN A 228 -9.75 -16.80 48.60
CA ASN A 228 -9.47 -18.08 49.23
C ASN A 228 -8.34 -18.03 50.30
N ALA A 229 -7.92 -16.83 50.71
CA ALA A 229 -6.89 -16.59 51.73
C ALA A 229 -7.47 -15.83 52.94
#